data_AF-A0A227IPA9-F1
#
_entry.id   AF-A0A227IPA9-F1
#
_cell.length_a   1.000
_cell.length_b   1.000
_cell.length_c   1.000
_cell.angle_alpha   90.00
_cell.angle_beta   90.00
_cell.angle_gamma   90.00
#
_symmetry.space_group_name_H-M   'P 1'
#
loop_
_entity.id
_entity.type
_entity.pdbx_description
1 polymer ?
#
loop_
_entity_poly.entity_id
_entity_poly.type
_entity_poly.pdbx_seq_one_letter_code
_entity_poly.pdbx_strand_id
1 'polypeptide(L)' 'MATMKDIAKLAGVSTSTVSHVINKTRFVSEEISERVNNAAKELNYYAPSALARSLK' A
#
# COMPACT_ATOMS: atom_id res chain seq x y z
N MET A 1 4.73 3.25 -12.21
CA MET A 1 4.34 2.12 -11.34
C MET A 1 4.14 2.67 -9.95
N ALA A 2 2.95 2.57 -9.38
CA ALA A 2 2.73 3.00 -8.00
C ALA A 2 3.51 2.08 -7.06
N THR A 3 4.35 2.66 -6.20
CA THR A 3 5.14 1.93 -5.22
C THR A 3 4.54 2.10 -3.82
N MET A 4 4.92 1.25 -2.86
CA MET A 4 4.55 1.41 -1.45
C MET A 4 4.94 2.80 -0.90
N LYS A 5 5.96 3.43 -1.47
CA LYS A 5 6.43 4.78 -1.12
C LYS A 5 5.43 5.86 -1.55
N ASP A 6 4.78 5.68 -2.69
CA ASP A 6 3.74 6.58 -3.19
C ASP A 6 2.46 6.47 -2.35
N ILE A 7 2.07 5.24 -1.99
CA ILE A 7 0.94 4.99 -1.07
C ILE A 7 1.21 5.63 0.28
N ALA A 8 2.42 5.47 0.82
CA ALA A 8 2.83 6.07 2.09
C ALA A 8 2.73 7.60 2.04
N LYS A 9 3.20 8.22 0.96
CA LYS A 9 3.13 9.66 0.77
C LYS A 9 1.69 10.17 0.64
N LEU A 10 0.83 9.45 -0.08
CA LEU A 10 -0.56 9.85 -0.32
C LEU A 10 -1.45 9.60 0.90
N ALA A 11 -1.24 8.49 1.60
CA ALA A 11 -1.90 8.21 2.88
C ALA A 11 -1.33 9.03 4.05
N GLY A 12 -0.20 9.73 3.88
CA GLY A 12 0.44 10.53 4.93
C GLY A 12 1.01 9.68 6.07
N VAL A 13 1.51 8.48 5.76
CA VAL A 13 2.09 7.54 6.73
C VAL A 13 3.47 7.07 6.26
N SER A 14 4.19 6.33 7.12
CA SER A 14 5.45 5.70 6.72
C SER A 14 5.23 4.44 5.88
N THR A 15 6.20 4.10 5.04
CA THR A 15 6.19 2.82 4.28
C THR A 15 6.07 1.59 5.19
N SER A 16 6.66 1.66 6.39
CA SER A 16 6.53 0.65 7.43
C SER A 16 5.07 0.45 7.85
N THR A 17 4.33 1.55 8.02
CA THR A 17 2.89 1.52 8.35
C THR A 17 2.08 0.90 7.22
N VAL A 18 2.35 1.27 5.97
CA VAL A 18 1.72 0.64 4.80
C VAL A 18 2.00 -0.86 4.77
N SER A 19 3.24 -1.28 5.04
CA SER A 19 3.61 -2.70 5.14
C SER A 19 2.83 -3.41 6.26
N HIS A 20 2.69 -2.79 7.43
CA HIS A 20 1.93 -3.37 8.54
C HIS A 20 0.44 -3.47 8.23
N VAL A 21 -0.15 -2.51 7.51
CA VAL A 21 -1.56 -2.55 7.08
C VAL A 21 -1.79 -3.65 6.04
N ILE A 22 -0.92 -3.75 5.03
CA ILE A 22 -1.05 -4.74 3.96
C ILE A 22 -0.76 -6.15 4.48
N ASN A 23 0.31 -6.34 5.26
CA ASN A 23 0.69 -7.64 5.81
C ASN A 23 -0.03 -7.98 7.12
N LYS A 24 -0.86 -7.08 7.66
CA LYS A 24 -1.60 -7.22 8.92
C LYS A 24 -0.72 -7.66 10.11
N THR A 25 0.54 -7.25 10.14
CA THR A 25 1.51 -7.67 11.16
C THR A 25 1.39 -6.90 12.47
N ARG A 26 0.70 -5.74 12.46
CA ARG A 26 0.47 -4.92 13.65
C ARG A 26 -0.94 -4.37 13.62
N PHE A 27 -1.52 -4.15 14.80
CA PHE A 27 -2.76 -3.39 14.91
C PHE A 27 -2.49 -1.93 14.49
N VAL A 28 -3.24 -1.46 13.51
CA VAL A 28 -3.21 -0.10 13.00
C VAL A 28 -4.61 0.45 13.11
N SER A 29 -4.74 1.70 13.56
CA SER A 29 -6.06 2.32 13.72
C SER A 29 -6.86 2.22 12.42
N GLU A 30 -8.17 2.06 12.55
CA GLU A 30 -9.08 1.85 11.42
C GLU A 30 -8.98 3.02 10.43
N GLU A 31 -8.89 4.25 10.93
CA GLU A 31 -8.66 5.47 10.15
C GLU A 31 -7.41 5.36 9.25
N ILE A 32 -6.30 4.87 9.79
CA ILE A 32 -5.04 4.73 9.04
C ILE A 32 -5.20 3.64 7.99
N SER A 33 -5.85 2.53 8.34
CA SER A 33 -6.09 1.42 7.43
C SER A 33 -6.98 1.83 6.25
N GLU A 34 -8.02 2.62 6.51
CA GLU A 34 -8.86 3.21 5.47
C GLU A 34 -8.09 4.18 4.58
N ARG A 35 -7.28 5.08 5.15
CA ARG A 35 -6.44 6.02 4.39
C ARG A 35 -5.47 5.29 3.47
N VAL A 36 -4.82 4.23 3.96
CA VAL A 36 -3.90 3.40 3.17
C VAL A 36 -4.66 2.64 2.07
N ASN A 37 -5.84 2.09 2.37
CA ASN A 37 -6.67 1.42 1.37
C ASN A 37 -7.17 2.37 0.28
N ASN A 38 -7.61 3.57 0.66
CA ASN A 38 -8.02 4.59 -0.30
C ASN A 38 -6.85 5.05 -1.15
N ALA A 39 -5.68 5.29 -0.55
CA ALA A 39 -4.48 5.64 -1.28
C ALA A 39 -4.04 4.54 -2.25
N ALA A 40 -4.13 3.27 -1.84
CA ALA A 40 -3.85 2.13 -2.69
C ALA A 40 -4.83 2.00 -3.86
N LYS A 41 -6.12 2.31 -3.65
CA LYS A 41 -7.13 2.37 -4.72
C LYS A 41 -6.88 3.51 -5.70
N GLU A 42 -6.66 4.73 -5.19
CA GLU A 42 -6.36 5.95 -5.98
C GLU A 42 -5.14 5.73 -6.89
N LEU A 43 -4.10 5.13 -6.35
CA LEU A 43 -2.86 4.87 -7.09
C LEU A 43 -2.92 3.65 -8.01
N ASN A 44 -4.08 2.99 -8.16
CA ASN A 44 -4.22 1.71 -8.87
C ASN A 44 -3.17 0.68 -8.41
N TYR A 45 -2.83 0.69 -7.12
CA TYR A 45 -1.85 -0.23 -6.54
C TYR A 45 -2.35 -1.69 -6.55
N TYR A 46 -3.64 -1.91 -6.81
CA TYR A 46 -4.22 -3.19 -7.23
C TYR A 46 -3.79 -3.58 -8.66
N ALA A 47 -2.49 -3.55 -8.90
CA ALA A 47 -1.85 -4.31 -9.94
C ALA A 47 -0.44 -4.64 -9.46
N PRO A 48 -0.24 -5.72 -8.68
CA PRO A 48 0.80 -6.62 -9.11
C PRO A 48 0.27 -7.17 -10.43
N SER A 49 0.54 -6.46 -11.52
CA SER A 49 0.48 -7.07 -12.84
C SER A 49 1.18 -8.41 -12.67
N ALA A 50 0.43 -9.51 -12.74
CA ALA A 50 0.99 -10.86 -12.67
C ALA A 50 2.12 -11.04 -13.71
N LEU A 51 2.20 -10.12 -14.68
CA LEU A 51 3.28 -9.89 -15.64
C LEU A 51 4.64 -9.46 -15.05
N ALA A 52 4.70 -8.80 -13.89
CA ALA A 52 5.97 -8.38 -13.28
C ALA A 52 6.68 -9.54 -12.54
N ARG A 53 6.03 -10.70 -12.41
CA ARG A 53 6.59 -11.90 -11.77
C ARG A 53 7.28 -12.86 -12.76
N SER A 54 7.26 -12.56 -14.07
CA SER A 54 7.89 -13.39 -15.13
C SER A 54 8.93 -12.62 -15.94
N LEU A 55 9.78 -11.81 -15.30
CA LEU A 55 11.06 -11.42 -15.91
C LEU A 55 12.19 -11.77 -14.94
N LYS A 56 12.55 -13.05 -14.93
CA LYS A 56 13.89 -13.54 -14.60
C LYS A 56 14.46 -14.19 -15.85
#